data_AF-A0A1C2ITD2-F1
#
_entry.id   AF-A0A1C2ITD2-F1
#
_cell.length_a   1.000
_cell.length_b   1.000
_cell.length_c   1.000
_cell.angle_alpha   90.00
_cell.angle_beta   90.00
_cell.angle_gamma   90.00
#
_symmetry.space_group_name_H-M   'P 1'
#
loop_
_entity.id
_entity.type
_entity.pdbx_description
1 polymer ?
#
loop_
_entity_poly.entity_id
_entity_poly.type
_entity_poly.pdbx_seq_one_letter_code
_entity_poly.pdbx_strand_id
1 'polypeptide(L)'
;MIKEKWSSCGKFLIVFSGSIFTDRPGKFDVRIKKQDTWGGRRKEDGKLYNTSICKAAESGETLSHYSYVPQSVIDEAMVFARECIQQQQSAA
;
A
#
# COMPACT_ATOMS: atom_id res chain seq x y z
N MET A 1 17.64 3.80 5.12
CA MET A 1 16.20 4.05 5.36
C MET A 1 15.55 4.30 4.02
N ILE A 2 14.63 3.45 3.57
CA ILE A 2 14.06 3.54 2.22
C ILE A 2 13.06 4.70 2.20
N LYS A 3 13.23 5.62 1.25
CA LYS A 3 12.30 6.72 1.03
C LYS A 3 10.97 6.15 0.52
N GLU A 4 9.89 6.56 1.15
CA GLU A 4 8.53 6.24 0.71
C GLU A 4 8.31 6.75 -0.73
N LYS A 5 7.72 5.92 -1.60
CA LYS A 5 7.38 6.25 -3.00
C LYS A 5 5.87 6.31 -3.18
N TRP A 6 5.42 7.24 -4.01
CA TRP A 6 4.02 7.64 -4.10
C TRP A 6 3.57 7.62 -5.56
N SER A 7 2.33 7.18 -5.80
CA SER A 7 1.63 7.26 -7.10
C SER A 7 0.14 7.48 -6.87
N SER A 8 -0.63 7.83 -7.89
CA SER A 8 -2.07 8.05 -7.77
C SER A 8 -2.84 7.42 -8.92
N CYS A 9 -4.01 6.86 -8.61
CA CYS A 9 -4.94 6.31 -9.59
C CYS A 9 -6.35 6.82 -9.26
N GLY A 10 -6.83 7.79 -10.03
CA GLY A 10 -8.07 8.52 -9.72
C GLY A 10 -8.03 9.14 -8.33
N LYS A 11 -9.05 8.88 -7.51
CA LYS A 11 -9.16 9.36 -6.11
C LYS A 11 -8.34 8.57 -5.09
N PHE A 12 -7.49 7.66 -5.53
CA PHE A 12 -6.67 6.81 -4.66
C PHE A 12 -5.21 7.22 -4.75
N LEU A 13 -4.59 7.34 -3.59
CA LEU A 13 -3.15 7.53 -3.40
C LEU A 13 -2.55 6.18 -3.03
N ILE A 14 -1.56 5.77 -3.81
CA ILE A 14 -0.82 4.52 -3.70
C ILE A 14 0.53 4.85 -3.08
N VAL A 15 0.90 4.12 -2.04
CA VAL A 15 2.12 4.34 -1.28
C VAL A 15 2.90 3.04 -1.20
N PHE A 16 4.16 3.09 -1.62
CA PHE A 16 5.12 1.99 -1.52
C PHE A 16 6.16 2.34 -0.45
N SER A 17 6.31 1.49 0.57
CA SER A 17 7.33 1.64 1.61
C SER A 17 7.74 0.29 2.19
N GLY A 18 8.73 0.31 3.09
CA GLY A 18 9.00 -0.84 3.95
C GLY A 18 7.74 -1.27 4.72
N SER A 19 7.67 -2.56 5.04
CA SER A 19 6.54 -3.18 5.70
C SER A 19 6.26 -2.54 7.06
N ILE A 20 4.98 -2.34 7.37
CA ILE A 20 4.52 -1.86 8.69
C ILE A 20 4.26 -3.01 9.67
N PHE A 21 4.30 -4.26 9.18
CA PHE A 21 4.04 -5.45 9.96
C PHE A 21 5.35 -6.05 10.50
N THR A 22 5.35 -6.40 11.79
CA THR A 22 6.53 -6.87 12.53
C THR A 22 7.01 -8.26 12.09
N ASP A 23 6.12 -9.07 11.52
CA ASP A 23 6.39 -10.40 10.98
C ASP A 23 6.95 -10.38 9.55
N ARG A 24 7.09 -9.21 8.93
CA ARG A 24 7.59 -9.01 7.56
C ARG A 24 8.86 -8.12 7.53
N PRO A 25 9.94 -8.46 8.25
CA PRO A 25 11.16 -7.63 8.27
C PRO A 25 11.84 -7.62 6.90
N GLY A 26 12.27 -6.43 6.46
CA GLY A 26 12.96 -6.23 5.17
C GLY A 26 12.07 -6.37 3.94
N LYS A 27 10.76 -6.55 4.11
CA LYS A 27 9.77 -6.62 3.02
C LYS A 27 9.14 -5.26 2.76
N PHE A 28 8.40 -5.17 1.65
CA PHE A 28 7.69 -3.97 1.23
C PHE A 28 6.18 -4.18 1.19
N ASP A 29 5.49 -3.07 1.41
CA ASP A 29 4.04 -3.00 1.37
C ASP A 29 3.59 -1.95 0.34
N VAL A 30 2.44 -2.22 -0.27
CA VAL A 30 1.69 -1.30 -1.11
C VAL A 30 0.41 -0.94 -0.38
N ARG A 31 0.32 0.30 0.09
CA ARG A 31 -0.84 0.85 0.78
C ARG A 31 -1.64 1.72 -0.17
N ILE A 32 -2.93 1.44 -0.30
CA ILE A 32 -3.85 2.25 -1.11
C ILE A 32 -4.80 2.98 -0.16
N LYS A 33 -4.85 4.31 -0.25
CA LYS A 33 -5.72 5.19 0.55
C LYS A 33 -6.52 6.11 -0.35
N LYS A 34 -7.74 6.48 0.05
CA LYS A 34 -8.49 7.54 -0.63
C LYS A 34 -7.87 8.91 -0.30
N GLN A 35 -7.71 9.77 -1.30
CA GLN A 35 -7.09 11.10 -1.12
C GLN A 35 -7.90 12.01 -0.19
N ASP A 36 -9.23 11.99 -0.29
CA ASP A 36 -10.11 12.87 0.49
C ASP A 36 -10.64 12.22 1.78
N THR A 37 -9.90 11.29 2.38
CA THR A 37 -10.35 10.59 3.60
C THR A 37 -9.42 10.86 4.76
N TRP A 38 -9.88 11.71 5.68
CA TRP A 38 -9.22 12.01 6.95
C TRP A 38 -9.65 10.98 8.00
N GLY A 39 -9.00 9.81 7.99
CA GLY A 39 -9.30 8.70 8.90
C GLY A 39 -10.52 7.90 8.45
N GLY A 40 -10.28 6.74 7.83
CA GLY A 40 -11.34 5.78 7.49
C GLY A 40 -11.81 4.98 8.70
N ARG A 41 -13.02 4.41 8.55
CA ARG A 41 -13.87 3.71 9.54
C ARG A 41 -13.12 3.09 10.72
N ARG A 42 -13.68 3.32 11.92
CA ARG A 42 -13.40 2.51 13.12
C ARG A 42 -13.62 1.03 12.79
N LYS A 43 -12.62 0.20 13.02
CA LYS A 43 -12.89 -1.23 13.30
C LYS A 43 -13.54 -1.32 14.70
N GLU A 44 -14.01 -2.52 15.06
CA GLU A 44 -14.55 -2.78 16.41
C GLU A 44 -13.55 -2.44 17.53
N ASP A 45 -12.26 -2.35 17.21
CA ASP A 45 -11.18 -1.91 18.09
C ASP A 45 -11.13 -0.39 18.35
N GLY A 46 -12.01 0.40 17.72
CA GLY A 46 -12.10 1.85 17.88
C GLY A 46 -11.00 2.66 17.17
N LYS A 47 -10.10 2.02 16.41
CA LYS A 47 -8.98 2.69 15.72
C LYS A 47 -9.36 3.17 14.33
N LEU A 48 -8.81 4.31 13.92
CA LEU A 48 -9.01 4.88 12.58
C LEU A 48 -7.90 4.44 11.64
N TYR A 49 -8.28 3.96 10.46
CA TYR A 49 -7.35 3.49 9.44
C TYR A 49 -7.53 4.33 8.18
N ASN A 50 -6.48 5.04 7.77
CA ASN A 50 -6.49 5.82 6.51
C ASN A 50 -6.31 4.93 5.27
N THR A 51 -5.69 3.78 5.44
CA THR A 51 -5.41 2.82 4.37
C THR A 51 -6.67 2.00 4.09
N SER A 52 -7.09 1.97 2.83
CA SER A 52 -8.24 1.18 2.38
C SER A 52 -7.87 -0.28 2.19
N ILE A 53 -6.71 -0.57 1.60
CA ILE A 53 -6.13 -1.92 1.48
C ILE A 53 -4.61 -1.84 1.55
N CYS A 54 -3.98 -2.82 2.20
CA CYS A 54 -2.55 -3.04 2.20
C CYS A 54 -2.24 -4.40 1.58
N LYS A 55 -1.28 -4.42 0.65
CA LYS A 55 -0.79 -5.64 0.01
C LYS A 55 0.71 -5.81 0.20
N ALA A 56 1.14 -7.05 0.29
CA ALA A 56 2.54 -7.43 0.15
C ALA A 56 3.01 -7.06 -1.25
N ALA A 57 4.05 -6.24 -1.37
CA ALA A 57 4.50 -5.77 -2.67
C ALA A 57 5.06 -6.91 -3.55
N GLU A 58 5.63 -7.94 -2.93
CA GLU A 58 6.29 -9.04 -3.62
C GLU A 58 5.31 -10.09 -4.15
N SER A 59 4.33 -10.48 -3.33
CA SER A 59 3.38 -11.55 -3.65
C SER A 59 2.01 -11.02 -4.12
N GLY A 60 1.69 -9.76 -3.84
CA GLY A 60 0.34 -9.22 -4.02
C GLY A 60 -0.68 -9.77 -3.02
N GLU A 61 -0.26 -10.51 -1.99
CA GLU A 61 -1.13 -10.98 -0.91
C GLU A 61 -1.77 -9.82 -0.16
N THR A 62 -3.04 -9.95 0.21
CA THR A 62 -3.74 -8.92 1.01
C THR A 62 -3.37 -9.06 2.48
N LEU A 63 -2.68 -8.06 3.02
CA LEU A 63 -2.28 -8.00 4.44
C LEU A 63 -3.38 -7.36 5.31
N SER A 64 -4.08 -6.38 4.75
CA SER A 64 -5.25 -5.78 5.40
C SER A 64 -6.20 -5.16 4.39
N HIS A 65 -7.49 -5.19 4.71
CA HIS A 65 -8.56 -4.63 3.88
C HIS A 65 -9.62 -4.00 4.78
N TYR A 66 -9.84 -2.71 4.62
CA TYR A 66 -10.71 -1.89 5.46
C TYR A 66 -11.86 -1.26 4.70
N SER A 67 -11.68 -0.97 3.40
CA SER A 67 -12.75 -0.47 2.54
C SER A 67 -12.51 -0.81 1.09
N TYR A 68 -13.59 -0.80 0.31
CA TYR A 68 -13.58 -1.15 -1.10
C TYR A 68 -12.60 -0.28 -1.90
N VAL A 69 -11.76 -0.96 -2.69
CA VAL A 69 -10.89 -0.39 -3.71
C VAL A 69 -11.18 -1.09 -5.03
N PRO A 70 -11.43 -0.37 -6.14
CA PRO A 70 -11.63 -0.98 -7.46
C PRO A 70 -10.44 -1.84 -7.86
N GLN A 71 -10.70 -2.97 -8.52
CA GLN A 71 -9.63 -3.89 -8.95
C GLN A 71 -8.61 -3.21 -9.87
N SER A 72 -9.04 -2.32 -10.78
CA SER A 72 -8.13 -1.55 -11.64
C SER A 72 -7.12 -0.71 -10.86
N VAL A 73 -7.52 -0.15 -9.71
CA VAL A 73 -6.63 0.61 -8.82
C VAL A 73 -5.63 -0.32 -8.14
N ILE A 74 -6.07 -1.53 -7.76
CA ILE A 74 -5.19 -2.56 -7.18
C ILE A 74 -4.16 -3.01 -8.21
N ASP A 75 -4.57 -3.25 -9.45
CA ASP A 75 -3.68 -3.69 -10.54
C ASP A 75 -2.60 -2.63 -10.83
N GLU A 76 -3.00 -1.35 -10.97
CA GLU A 76 -2.09 -0.20 -11.10
C GLU A 76 -1.11 -0.11 -9.92
N ALA A 77 -1.61 -0.28 -8.70
CA ALA A 77 -0.77 -0.26 -7.51
C ALA A 77 0.28 -1.38 -7.50
N MET A 78 -0.07 -2.57 -8.00
CA MET A 78 0.87 -3.68 -8.11
C MET A 78 1.88 -3.50 -9.25
N VAL A 79 1.50 -2.85 -10.35
CA VAL A 79 2.45 -2.44 -11.41
C VAL A 79 3.47 -1.47 -10.85
N PHE A 80 3.01 -0.40 -10.20
CA PHE A 80 3.87 0.60 -9.55
C PHE A 80 4.84 -0.02 -8.52
N ALA A 81 4.36 -0.99 -7.74
CA ALA A 81 5.18 -1.69 -6.77
C ALA A 81 6.33 -2.48 -7.41
N ARG A 82 6.06 -3.17 -8.51
CA ARG A 82 7.08 -3.94 -9.26
C ARG A 82 8.16 -3.03 -9.81
N GLU A 83 7.78 -1.88 -10.39
CA GLU A 83 8.73 -0.86 -10.86
C GLU A 83 9.61 -0.35 -9.72
N CYS A 84 9.01 -0.09 -8.56
CA CYS A 84 9.74 0.36 -7.38
C CYS A 84 10.77 -0.67 -6.90
N ILE A 85 10.42 -1.95 -6.90
CA ILE A 85 11.32 -3.06 -6.51
C ILE A 85 12.48 -3.19 -7.51
N GLN A 86 12.20 -3.16 -8.82
CA GLN A 86 13.22 -3.26 -9.87
C GLN A 86 14.23 -2.10 -9.80
N GLN A 87 13.76 -0.89 -9.55
CA GLN A 87 14.63 0.28 -9.36
C GLN A 87 15.54 0.13 -8.14
N GLN A 88 15.13 -0.57 -7.09
CA GLN A 88 16.00 -0.82 -5.93
C GLN A 88 17.05 -1.89 -6.21
N GLN A 89 16.70 -2.94 -6.95
CA GLN A 89 17.65 -3.99 -7.34
C GLN A 89 18.71 -3.47 -8.31
N SER A 90 18.37 -2.47 -9.13
CA SER A 90 19.30 -1.86 -10.10
C SER A 90 20.25 -0.83 -9.46
N ALA A 91 19.96 -0.42 -8.22
CA ALA A 91 20.73 0.57 -7.48
C ALA A 91 21.62 -0.05 -6.37
N ALA A 92 21.60 -1.38 -6.24
CA ALA A 92 22.37 -2.17 -5.28
C ALA A 92 23.47 -2.94 -6.01
#